data_AF-A0A514CQ05-F1
#
_entry.id   AF-A0A514CQ05-F1
#
_cell.length_a   1.000
_cell.length_b   1.000
_cell.length_c   1.000
_cell.angle_alpha   90.00
_cell.angle_beta   90.00
_cell.angle_gamma   90.00
#
_symmetry.space_group_name_H-M   'P 1'
#
loop_
_entity.id
_entity.type
_entity.pdbx_description
1 polymer ?
#
loop_
_entity_poly.entity_id
_entity_poly.type
_entity_poly.pdbx_seq_one_letter_code
_entity_poly.pdbx_strand_id
1 'polypeptide(L)' 'MVTFLVLVLVLFSFALVIGVPVALATPEEWENSKSSVFNLASAWCLLVIVTGIVASA' A
#
# COMPACT_ATOMS: atom_id res chain seq x y z
N MET A 1 9.00 14.31 -12.30
CA MET A 1 9.47 13.31 -11.30
C MET A 1 8.35 12.91 -10.35
N VAL A 2 7.77 13.84 -9.59
CA VAL A 2 6.68 13.57 -8.61
C VAL A 2 5.45 12.90 -9.21
N THR A 3 5.01 13.26 -10.42
CA THR A 3 3.82 12.67 -11.08
C THR A 3 3.89 11.15 -11.20
N PHE A 4 5.08 10.59 -11.48
CA PHE A 4 5.28 9.15 -11.57
C PHE A 4 5.17 8.47 -10.20
N LEU A 5 5.78 9.06 -9.16
CA LEU A 5 5.67 8.56 -7.78
C LEU A 5 4.22 8.54 -7.29
N VAL A 6 3.47 9.62 -7.56
CA VAL A 6 2.06 9.71 -7.19
C VAL A 6 1.21 8.70 -7.96
N LEU A 7 1.50 8.47 -9.25
CA LEU A 7 0.81 7.43 -10.03
C LEU A 7 1.01 6.04 -9.43
N VAL A 8 2.25 5.69 -9.08
CA VAL A 8 2.55 4.40 -8.42
C VAL A 8 1.86 4.32 -7.06
N LEU A 9 1.91 5.39 -6.26
CA LEU A 9 1.25 5.47 -4.96
C LEU A 9 -0.27 5.25 -5.06
N VAL A 10 -0.93 5.87 -6.05
CA VAL A 10 -2.37 5.71 -6.28
C VAL A 10 -2.71 4.27 -6.67
N LEU A 11 -1.99 3.68 -7.63
CA LEU A 11 -2.24 2.29 -8.03
C LEU A 11 -2.02 1.31 -6.87
N PHE A 12 -0.97 1.52 -6.09
CA PHE A 12 -0.67 0.69 -4.93
C PHE A 12 -1.72 0.86 -3.82
N SER A 13 -2.20 2.08 -3.58
CA SER A 13 -3.35 2.33 -2.69
C SER A 13 -4.61 1.63 -3.17
N PHE A 14 -4.93 1.67 -4.47
CA PHE A 14 -6.10 0.96 -5.01
C PHE A 14 -6.03 -0.55 -4.75
N ALA A 15 -4.85 -1.16 -4.96
CA ALA A 15 -4.64 -2.57 -4.67
C ALA A 15 -4.86 -2.90 -3.19
N LEU A 16 -4.36 -2.06 -2.27
CA LEU A 16 -4.55 -2.23 -0.83
C LEU A 16 -6.02 -2.03 -0.40
N VAL A 17 -6.71 -1.03 -0.96
CA VAL A 17 -8.12 -0.74 -0.67
C VAL A 17 -9.03 -1.90 -1.07
N ILE A 18 -8.68 -2.65 -2.12
CA ILE A 18 -9.42 -3.84 -2.53
C ILE A 18 -8.94 -5.08 -1.76
N GLY A 19 -7.63 -5.29 -1.68
CA GLY A 19 -7.02 -6.49 -1.13
C GLY A 19 -7.22 -6.65 0.38
N VAL A 20 -7.16 -5.57 1.16
CA VAL A 20 -7.32 -5.63 2.62
C VAL A 20 -8.73 -6.08 3.02
N PRO A 21 -9.83 -5.46 2.53
CA PRO A 21 -11.18 -5.95 2.82
C PRO A 21 -11.43 -7.39 2.35
N VAL A 22 -10.91 -7.78 1.19
CA VAL A 22 -11.07 -9.14 0.66
C VAL A 22 -10.36 -10.16 1.56
N ALA A 23 -9.11 -9.87 1.98
CA ALA A 23 -8.36 -10.74 2.89
C ALA A 23 -9.01 -10.84 4.29
N LEU A 24 -9.68 -9.76 4.74
CA LEU A 24 -10.40 -9.74 6.01
C LEU A 24 -11.75 -10.46 5.94
N ALA A 25 -12.44 -10.40 4.79
CA ALA A 25 -13.75 -11.02 4.60
C ALA A 25 -13.66 -12.52 4.26
N THR A 26 -12.52 -12.98 3.72
CA THR A 26 -12.32 -14.38 3.37
C THR A 26 -11.89 -15.18 4.60
N PRO A 27 -12.61 -16.25 4.98
CA PRO A 27 -12.24 -17.08 6.12
C PRO A 27 -10.87 -17.72 5.91
N GLU A 28 -10.08 -17.90 6.98
CA GLU A 28 -8.73 -18.49 6.99
C GLU A 28 -7.63 -17.66 6.27
N GLU A 29 -7.99 -16.79 5.33
CA GLU A 29 -7.06 -15.95 4.56
C GLU A 29 -6.39 -14.87 5.41
N TRP A 30 -7.10 -14.28 6.38
CA TRP A 30 -6.51 -13.27 7.25
C TRP A 30 -5.28 -13.81 7.98
N GLU A 31 -5.37 -14.99 8.58
CA GLU A 31 -4.30 -15.57 9.38
C GLU A 31 -3.05 -15.85 8.53
N ASN A 32 -3.25 -16.28 7.28
CA ASN A 32 -2.17 -16.57 6.32
C ASN A 32 -1.57 -15.30 5.69
N SER A 33 -2.41 -14.33 5.31
CA SER A 33 -1.99 -13.13 4.58
C SER A 33 -1.62 -11.95 5.48
N LYS A 34 -1.83 -12.03 6.79
CA LYS A 34 -1.56 -10.95 7.75
C LYS A 34 -0.17 -10.34 7.61
N SER A 35 0.88 -11.17 7.57
CA SER A 35 2.25 -10.68 7.45
C SER A 35 2.49 -9.96 6.12
N SER A 36 1.93 -10.47 5.03
CA SER A 36 2.00 -9.83 3.70
C SER A 36 1.30 -8.48 3.70
N VAL A 37 0.09 -8.39 4.27
CA VAL A 37 -0.67 -7.13 4.39
C VAL A 37 0.10 -6.08 5.19
N PHE A 38 0.71 -6.46 6.32
CA PHE A 38 1.54 -5.53 7.11
C PHE A 38 2.81 -5.09 6.37
N ASN A 39 3.45 -5.98 5.61
CA ASN A 39 4.60 -5.62 4.78
C ASN A 39 4.23 -4.68 3.63
N LEU A 40 3.07 -4.90 2.99
CA LEU A 40 2.57 -4.00 1.94
C LEU A 40 2.17 -2.64 2.53
N ALA A 41 1.57 -2.62 3.72
CA ALA A 41 1.24 -1.39 4.43
C ALA A 41 2.49 -0.59 4.84
N SER A 42 3.54 -1.26 5.32
CA SER A 42 4.81 -0.59 5.65
C SER A 42 5.51 -0.05 4.40
N ALA A 43 5.51 -0.81 3.29
CA ALA A 43 5.99 -0.36 1.99
C ALA A 43 5.21 0.86 1.48
N TRP A 44 3.88 0.86 1.64
CA TRP A 44 3.03 2.01 1.31
C TRP A 44 3.41 3.25 2.12
N CYS A 45 3.59 3.12 3.44
CA CYS A 45 4.02 4.22 4.31
C CYS A 45 5.37 4.82 3.87
N LEU A 46 6.35 3.97 3.55
CA LEU A 46 7.64 4.44 3.02
C LEU A 46 7.48 5.19 1.71
N LEU A 47 6.62 4.69 0.81
CA LEU A 47 6.33 5.33 -0.47
C LEU A 47 5.72 6.72 -0.30
N VAL A 48 4.81 6.89 0.67
CA VAL A 48 4.22 8.20 1.03
C VAL A 48 5.31 9.16 1.52
N ILE A 49 6.18 8.73 2.44
CA ILE A 49 7.25 9.56 3.00
C ILE A 49 8.22 10.01 1.91
N VAL A 50 8.69 9.08 1.08
CA VAL A 50 9.60 9.39 -0.04
C VAL A 50 8.94 10.36 -1.02
N THR A 51 7.66 10.15 -1.34
CA THR A 51 6.92 11.05 -2.23
C THR A 51 6.81 12.45 -1.63
N GLY A 52 6.54 12.57 -0.32
CA GLY A 52 6.50 13.85 0.38
C GLY A 52 7.84 14.58 0.35
N ILE A 53 8.94 13.88 0.63
CA ILE A 53 10.28 14.45 0.58
C ILE A 53 10.60 14.95 -0.83
N VAL A 54 10.37 14.12 -1.85
CA VAL A 54 10.64 14.45 -3.26
C VAL A 54 9.74 15.57 -3.78
N ALA A 55 8.52 15.70 -3.25
CA ALA A 55 7.61 16.78 -3.62
C ALA A 55 7.94 18.11 -2.91
N SER A 56 8.58 18.06 -1.74
CA SER A 56 8.99 19.24 -0.98
C SER A 56 10.37 19.81 -1.38
N ALA A 57 11.15 19.03 -2.13
CA ALA A 57 12.45 19.41 -2.68
C ALA A 57 12.31 20.07 -4.05
#